data_AF-A0A1I0GQN7-F1
#
_entry.id   AF-A0A1I0GQN7-F1
#
_cell.length_a   1.000
_cell.length_b   1.000
_cell.length_c   1.000
_cell.angle_alpha   90.00
_cell.angle_beta   90.00
_cell.angle_gamma   90.00
#
_symmetry.space_group_name_H-M   'P 1'
#
loop_
_entity.id
_entity.type
_entity.pdbx_description
1 polymer ?
#
loop_
_entity_poly.entity_id
_entity_poly.type
_entity_poly.pdbx_seq_one_letter_code
_entity_poly.pdbx_strand_id
1 'polypeptide(L)'
;MALKFSILASQLLADRQTVLRSVSWPVLVWESPAQRWDFQANACSVTPARARAPQGSLELHVLELRERFPARNELKLGRSLDNDAVLEDLTVSRTHAFFRKEPHTGVWHVVDAGSHNGTFVGGVLIVPGRPTPLFDRSALRFGRVEVSFLQAAAFEQYVHTRLAPPPARLTHVG
;
A
#
# COMPACT_ATOMS: atom_id res chain seq x y z
N MET A 1 -8.32 5.47 8.71
CA MET A 1 -8.74 4.12 9.12
C MET A 1 -8.60 3.23 7.91
N ALA A 2 -7.85 2.14 8.00
CA ALA A 2 -7.69 1.21 6.88
C ALA A 2 -8.87 0.22 6.85
N LEU A 3 -9.42 -0.03 5.67
CA LEU A 3 -10.51 -0.98 5.45
C LEU A 3 -9.93 -2.38 5.18
N LYS A 4 -10.66 -3.43 5.55
CA LYS A 4 -10.29 -4.80 5.15
C LYS A 4 -10.53 -4.97 3.66
N PHE A 5 -9.53 -5.47 2.93
CA PHE A 5 -9.64 -5.72 1.49
C PHE A 5 -10.79 -6.67 1.17
N SER A 6 -10.97 -7.74 1.94
CA SER A 6 -12.03 -8.74 1.72
C SER A 6 -13.44 -8.13 1.75
N ILE A 7 -13.69 -7.20 2.67
CA ILE A 7 -14.98 -6.50 2.77
C ILE A 7 -15.19 -5.62 1.55
N LEU A 8 -14.20 -4.79 1.22
CA LEU A 8 -14.32 -3.86 0.09
C LEU A 8 -14.43 -4.59 -1.25
N ALA A 9 -13.69 -5.68 -1.43
CA ALA A 9 -13.75 -6.53 -2.61
C ALA A 9 -15.12 -7.20 -2.77
N SER A 10 -15.70 -7.72 -1.69
CA SER A 10 -17.06 -8.30 -1.71
C SER A 10 -18.11 -7.25 -2.07
N GLN A 11 -18.03 -6.05 -1.46
CA GLN A 11 -18.94 -4.94 -1.77
C GLN A 11 -18.81 -4.48 -3.23
N LEU A 12 -17.59 -4.43 -3.76
CA LEU A 12 -17.35 -4.03 -5.14
C LEU A 12 -17.98 -5.01 -6.14
N LEU A 13 -17.90 -6.32 -5.85
CA LEU A 13 -18.54 -7.35 -6.67
C LEU A 13 -20.07 -7.32 -6.57
N ALA A 14 -20.62 -6.95 -5.41
CA ALA A 14 -22.06 -6.87 -5.18
C ALA A 14 -22.69 -5.60 -5.80
N ASP A 15 -22.08 -4.43 -5.58
CA ASP A 15 -22.52 -3.15 -6.12
C ASP A 15 -21.32 -2.26 -6.45
N ARG A 16 -20.80 -2.49 -7.65
CA ARG A 16 -19.69 -1.74 -8.25
C ARG A 16 -19.88 -0.22 -8.14
N GLN A 17 -21.06 0.27 -8.53
CA GLN A 17 -21.26 1.70 -8.72
C GLN A 17 -21.32 2.45 -7.38
N THR A 18 -21.83 1.80 -6.34
CA THR A 18 -21.82 2.35 -4.98
C THR A 18 -20.40 2.45 -4.43
N VAL A 19 -19.58 1.41 -4.57
CA VAL A 19 -18.19 1.43 -4.08
C VAL A 19 -17.34 2.47 -4.80
N LEU A 20 -17.46 2.58 -6.13
CA LEU A 20 -16.70 3.56 -6.90
C LEU A 20 -17.00 5.00 -6.49
N ARG A 21 -18.21 5.28 -5.98
CA ARG A 21 -18.61 6.61 -5.50
C ARG A 21 -18.29 6.86 -4.03
N SER A 22 -18.22 5.82 -3.20
CA SER A 22 -18.03 5.96 -1.75
C SER A 22 -16.55 5.96 -1.33
N VAL A 23 -15.67 5.40 -2.15
CA VAL A 23 -14.23 5.32 -1.89
C VAL A 23 -13.51 6.53 -2.47
N SER A 24 -12.61 7.13 -1.70
CA SER A 24 -11.71 8.16 -2.21
C SER A 24 -10.55 7.51 -2.97
N TRP A 25 -10.50 7.75 -4.28
CA TRP A 25 -9.46 7.22 -5.15
C TRP A 25 -8.31 8.23 -5.31
N PRO A 26 -7.05 7.77 -5.36
CA PRO A 26 -6.59 6.38 -5.38
C PRO A 26 -6.51 5.75 -3.99
N VAL A 27 -6.28 4.44 -3.94
CA VAL A 27 -6.05 3.69 -2.71
C VAL A 27 -4.64 3.11 -2.67
N LEU A 28 -4.12 2.92 -1.47
CA LEU A 28 -2.96 2.08 -1.20
C LEU A 28 -3.45 0.73 -0.68
N VAL A 29 -3.02 -0.35 -1.34
CA VAL A 29 -3.25 -1.71 -0.86
C VAL A 29 -1.97 -2.24 -0.28
N TRP A 30 -1.99 -2.66 0.98
CA TRP A 30 -0.82 -3.22 1.65
C TRP A 30 -1.15 -4.59 2.23
N GLU A 31 -0.12 -5.42 2.39
CA GLU A 31 -0.19 -6.66 3.17
C GLU A 31 0.30 -6.36 4.59
N SER A 32 -0.60 -6.45 5.57
CA SER A 32 -0.18 -6.37 6.96
C SER A 32 0.36 -7.74 7.33
N PRO A 33 1.61 -7.87 7.83
CA PRO A 33 2.01 -9.11 8.45
C PRO A 33 1.02 -9.38 9.58
N ALA A 34 0.31 -10.52 9.50
CA ALA A 34 -0.61 -10.96 10.54
C ALA A 34 0.14 -10.85 11.88
N GLN A 35 -0.31 -9.93 12.73
CA GLN A 35 0.41 -9.42 13.90
C GLN A 35 1.28 -10.48 14.59
N ARG A 36 2.61 -10.30 14.51
CA ARG A 36 3.51 -10.74 15.58
C ARG A 36 4.40 -9.57 15.97
N TRP A 37 3.94 -8.88 17.00
CA TRP A 37 4.79 -7.99 17.77
C TRP A 37 5.60 -8.84 18.77
N ASP A 38 6.65 -9.51 18.30
CA ASP A 38 7.63 -10.13 19.18
C ASP A 38 8.63 -9.05 19.61
N PHE A 39 8.33 -8.35 20.71
CA PHE A 39 9.31 -7.54 21.44
C PHE A 39 10.38 -8.47 22.05
N GLN A 40 11.40 -8.89 21.30
CA GLN A 40 12.79 -9.18 21.74
C GLN A 40 13.54 -9.98 20.68
N ALA A 41 14.58 -9.38 20.09
CA ALA A 41 15.93 -9.95 20.13
C ALA A 41 16.92 -8.96 19.50
N ASN A 42 17.57 -8.17 20.36
CA ASN A 42 18.96 -7.81 20.10
C ASN A 42 19.74 -9.11 19.98
N ALA A 43 20.26 -9.43 18.79
CA ALA A 43 21.55 -10.10 18.64
C ALA A 43 21.96 -10.07 17.16
N CYS A 44 23.16 -9.58 16.93
CA CYS A 44 23.90 -9.87 15.72
C CYS A 44 24.02 -11.39 15.50
N SER A 45 24.15 -11.75 14.22
CA SER A 45 24.98 -12.82 13.65
C SER A 45 24.31 -14.12 13.11
N VAL A 46 24.66 -14.36 11.83
CA VAL A 46 24.87 -15.60 11.07
C VAL A 46 23.70 -16.42 10.47
N THR A 47 23.78 -16.55 9.12
CA THR A 47 23.30 -17.60 8.17
C THR A 47 21.81 -17.73 7.80
N PRO A 48 21.47 -17.91 6.49
CA PRO A 48 20.09 -18.05 6.04
C PRO A 48 19.68 -19.53 6.09
N ALA A 49 19.02 -19.94 7.17
CA ALA A 49 18.22 -21.15 7.15
C ALA A 49 16.85 -20.82 6.54
N ARG A 50 16.61 -21.35 5.34
CA ARG A 50 15.33 -21.45 4.60
C ARG A 50 14.11 -21.07 5.45
N ALA A 51 13.76 -19.78 5.44
CA ALA A 51 12.66 -19.26 6.24
C ALA A 51 11.36 -19.91 5.75
N ARG A 52 10.79 -20.79 6.57
CA ARG A 52 9.44 -21.33 6.37
C ARG A 52 8.49 -20.14 6.42
N ALA A 53 7.79 -19.86 5.31
CA ALA A 53 6.84 -18.77 5.23
C ALA A 53 5.87 -18.84 6.43
N PRO A 54 5.71 -17.77 7.22
CA PRO A 54 4.80 -17.81 8.36
C PRO A 54 3.38 -18.07 7.84
N GLN A 55 2.75 -19.13 8.36
CA GLN A 55 1.35 -19.51 8.11
C GLN A 55 0.36 -18.57 8.83
N GLY A 56 0.67 -17.27 8.89
CA GLY A 56 -0.28 -16.25 9.29
C GLY A 56 -1.07 -15.81 8.07
N SER A 57 -2.40 -15.74 8.19
CA SER A 57 -3.25 -15.20 7.12
C SER A 57 -2.84 -13.75 6.86
N LEU A 58 -2.06 -13.50 5.80
CA LEU A 58 -1.72 -12.14 5.36
C LEU A 58 -3.03 -11.36 5.17
N GLU A 59 -3.24 -10.33 5.98
CA GLU A 59 -4.44 -9.51 5.88
C GLU A 59 -4.14 -8.32 4.97
N LEU A 60 -4.84 -8.28 3.83
CA LEU A 60 -4.77 -7.16 2.92
C LEU A 60 -5.63 -6.02 3.47
N HIS A 61 -5.04 -4.83 3.58
CA HIS A 61 -5.73 -3.62 3.96
C HIS A 61 -5.76 -2.62 2.81
N VAL A 62 -6.80 -1.80 2.80
CA VAL A 62 -7.01 -0.71 1.84
C VAL A 62 -7.00 0.61 2.60
N LEU A 63 -6.10 1.50 2.21
CA LEU A 63 -6.00 2.83 2.75
C LEU A 63 -6.35 3.84 1.65
N GLU A 64 -7.41 4.60 1.88
CA GLU A 64 -7.83 5.67 0.98
C GLU A 64 -6.86 6.87 1.05
N LEU A 65 -6.41 7.36 -0.10
CA LEU A 65 -5.69 8.62 -0.19
C LEU A 65 -6.71 9.77 -0.27
N ARG A 66 -7.27 10.13 0.89
CA ARG A 66 -8.23 11.23 1.07
C ARG A 66 -7.63 12.39 1.84
N GLU A 67 -7.93 13.61 1.42
CA GLU A 67 -7.51 14.81 2.16
C GLU A 67 -8.34 14.91 3.42
N ARG A 68 -7.74 14.59 4.56
CA ARG A 68 -8.39 14.79 5.85
C ARG A 68 -8.30 16.26 6.26
N PHE A 69 -7.28 16.96 5.76
CA PHE A 69 -7.02 18.38 6.02
C PHE A 69 -6.79 19.13 4.69
N PRO A 70 -7.84 19.64 4.03
CA PRO A 70 -7.79 20.18 2.66
C PRO A 70 -6.98 21.48 2.50
N ALA A 71 -6.33 21.97 3.55
CA ALA A 71 -5.62 23.24 3.54
C ALA A 71 -4.23 23.18 2.86
N ARG A 72 -3.74 22.00 2.44
CA ARG A 72 -2.33 21.83 2.04
C ARG A 72 -2.09 21.29 0.63
N ASN A 73 -3.10 20.93 -0.16
CA ASN A 73 -2.94 20.29 -1.49
C ASN A 73 -1.99 19.07 -1.50
N GLU A 74 -1.79 18.45 -0.33
CA GLU A 74 -0.82 17.40 -0.09
C GLU A 74 -1.37 16.45 0.95
N LEU A 75 -1.32 15.15 0.64
CA LEU A 75 -1.69 14.08 1.55
C LEU A 75 -0.48 13.56 2.27
N LYS A 76 -0.47 13.64 3.59
CA LYS A 76 0.62 13.12 4.41
C LYS A 76 0.46 11.63 4.60
N LEU A 77 1.58 10.91 4.49
CA LEU A 77 1.70 9.51 4.86
C LEU A 77 2.81 9.32 5.88
N GLY A 78 2.53 8.56 6.93
CA GLY A 78 3.51 8.22 7.96
C GLY A 78 2.89 7.41 9.09
N ARG A 79 3.68 7.09 10.12
CA ARG A 79 3.20 6.29 11.26
C ARG A 79 2.41 7.08 12.30
N SER A 80 2.53 8.42 12.30
CA SER A 80 1.82 9.25 13.26
C SER A 80 0.35 9.41 12.86
N LEU A 81 -0.54 9.55 13.85
CA LEU A 81 -1.98 9.67 13.66
C LEU A 81 -2.44 11.02 13.08
N ASP A 82 -1.54 12.00 12.98
CA ASP A 82 -1.80 13.31 12.37
C ASP A 82 -1.65 13.30 10.84
N ASN A 83 -1.26 12.16 10.26
CA ASN A 83 -1.22 11.98 8.80
C ASN A 83 -2.59 11.61 8.23
N ASP A 84 -2.82 11.96 6.97
CA ASP A 84 -4.02 11.57 6.21
C ASP A 84 -4.05 10.05 5.99
N ALA A 85 -2.88 9.48 5.69
CA ALA A 85 -2.62 8.07 5.48
C ALA A 85 -1.68 7.53 6.57
N VAL A 86 -2.18 6.65 7.44
CA VAL A 86 -1.38 6.11 8.56
C VAL A 86 -0.88 4.71 8.22
N LEU A 87 0.43 4.49 8.30
CA LEU A 87 1.10 3.17 8.26
C LEU A 87 1.71 2.89 9.64
N GLU A 88 1.10 2.03 10.45
CA GLU A 88 1.55 1.75 11.82
C GLU A 88 2.75 0.79 11.85
N ASP A 89 3.91 1.26 11.40
CA ASP A 89 5.16 0.49 11.41
C ASP A 89 6.32 1.35 11.93
N LEU A 90 7.21 0.75 12.73
CA LEU A 90 8.32 1.46 13.36
C LEU A 90 9.39 1.93 12.35
N THR A 91 9.49 1.27 11.19
CA THR A 91 10.40 1.64 10.10
C THR A 91 9.85 2.78 9.24
N VAL A 92 8.55 3.08 9.35
CA VAL A 92 7.95 4.25 8.73
C VAL A 92 8.19 5.48 9.62
N SER A 93 8.50 6.62 9.00
CA SER A 93 8.78 7.86 9.72
C SER A 93 7.46 8.50 10.18
N ARG A 94 7.52 9.36 11.21
CA ARG A 94 6.34 10.06 11.73
C ARG A 94 5.55 10.76 10.63
N THR A 95 6.24 11.51 9.79
CA THR A 95 5.80 11.92 8.45
C THR A 95 6.87 11.41 7.50
N HIS A 96 6.50 10.53 6.57
CA HIS A 96 7.44 9.77 5.75
C HIS A 96 7.41 10.22 4.30
N ALA A 97 6.21 10.42 3.74
CA ALA A 97 6.03 10.90 2.39
C ALA A 97 4.78 11.76 2.26
N PHE A 98 4.70 12.47 1.14
CA PHE A 98 3.51 13.22 0.72
C PHE A 98 3.04 12.71 -0.63
N PHE A 99 1.73 12.68 -0.84
CA PHE A 99 1.15 12.48 -2.17
C PHE A 99 0.55 13.79 -2.67
N ARG A 100 0.77 14.07 -3.94
CA ARG A 100 0.24 15.25 -4.63
C ARG A 100 -0.43 14.81 -5.91
N LYS A 101 -1.60 15.36 -6.19
CA LYS A 101 -2.24 15.21 -7.49
C LYS A 101 -1.97 16.48 -8.30
N GLU A 102 -1.34 16.33 -9.45
CA GLU A 102 -1.13 17.44 -10.35
C GLU A 102 -2.50 17.89 -10.93
N PRO A 103 -2.94 19.15 -10.71
CA PRO A 103 -4.30 19.57 -11.06
C PRO A 103 -4.63 19.48 -12.55
N HIS A 104 -3.65 19.73 -13.42
CA HIS A 104 -3.86 19.82 -14.86
C HIS A 104 -3.89 18.45 -15.56
N THR A 105 -3.00 17.54 -15.13
CA THR A 105 -2.85 16.22 -15.76
C THR A 105 -3.61 15.13 -15.00
N GLY A 106 -3.92 15.37 -13.72
CA GLY A 106 -4.45 14.37 -12.80
C GLY A 106 -3.42 13.34 -12.33
N VAL A 107 -2.15 13.47 -12.73
CA VAL A 107 -1.07 12.53 -12.38
C VAL A 107 -0.73 12.66 -10.90
N TRP A 108 -0.68 11.52 -10.24
CA TRP A 108 -0.25 11.45 -8.85
C TRP A 108 1.25 11.39 -8.75
N HIS A 109 1.79 12.04 -7.73
CA HIS A 109 3.20 12.03 -7.40
C HIS A 109 3.37 11.65 -5.93
N VAL A 110 4.45 10.94 -5.64
CA VAL A 110 4.97 10.75 -4.28
C VAL A 110 6.21 11.63 -4.08
N VAL A 111 6.33 12.21 -2.89
CA VAL A 111 7.48 13.00 -2.46
C VAL A 111 7.95 12.43 -1.12
N ASP A 112 9.19 11.95 -1.06
CA ASP A 112 9.78 11.54 0.23
C ASP A 112 10.06 12.78 1.09
N ALA A 113 9.68 12.72 2.38
CA ALA A 113 9.75 13.83 3.32
C ALA A 113 11.12 13.97 4.02
N GLY A 114 12.17 13.33 3.51
CA GLY A 114 13.44 13.14 4.23
C GLY A 114 13.34 11.99 5.21
N SER A 115 12.71 10.88 4.80
CA SER A 115 12.47 9.75 5.67
C SER A 115 13.76 9.03 6.07
N HIS A 116 13.77 8.42 7.26
CA HIS A 116 14.99 7.76 7.79
C HIS A 116 15.40 6.52 6.98
N ASN A 117 14.42 5.73 6.54
CA ASN A 117 14.65 4.47 5.82
C ASN A 117 14.43 4.58 4.30
N GLY A 118 14.11 5.78 3.81
CA GLY A 118 13.83 6.06 2.41
C GLY A 118 12.46 5.59 1.91
N THR A 119 12.03 6.23 0.81
CA THR A 119 10.90 5.81 -0.01
C THR A 119 11.41 5.19 -1.31
N PHE A 120 10.80 4.11 -1.75
CA PHE A 120 11.14 3.44 -3.00
C PHE A 120 9.93 3.35 -3.92
N VAL A 121 10.13 3.52 -5.22
CA VAL A 121 9.12 3.36 -6.27
C VAL A 121 9.64 2.33 -7.27
N GLY A 122 8.91 1.23 -7.47
CA GLY A 122 9.36 0.13 -8.33
C GLY A 122 10.69 -0.49 -7.89
N GLY A 123 10.98 -0.46 -6.58
CA GLY A 123 12.25 -0.93 -6.03
C GLY A 123 13.41 0.07 -6.08
N VAL A 124 13.23 1.24 -6.70
CA VAL A 124 14.26 2.29 -6.81
C VAL A 124 14.08 3.34 -5.72
N LEU A 125 15.15 3.67 -4.98
CA LEU A 125 15.15 4.74 -3.98
C LEU A 125 14.95 6.10 -4.67
N ILE A 126 13.94 6.86 -4.24
CA ILE A 126 13.69 8.19 -4.79
C ILE A 126 14.44 9.26 -4.01
N VAL A 127 14.66 10.42 -4.64
CA VAL A 127 15.35 11.55 -4.02
C VAL A 127 14.38 12.31 -3.09
N PRO A 128 14.71 12.54 -1.81
CA PRO A 128 13.90 13.35 -0.90
C PRO A 128 13.55 14.73 -1.47
N GLY A 129 12.31 15.16 -1.26
CA GLY A 129 11.80 16.44 -1.75
C GLY A 129 11.52 16.52 -3.26
N ARG A 130 11.93 15.52 -4.06
CA ARG A 130 11.67 15.48 -5.50
C ARG A 130 10.37 14.70 -5.81
N PRO A 131 9.37 15.33 -6.47
CA PRO A 131 8.19 14.61 -6.93
C PRO A 131 8.55 13.50 -7.91
N THR A 132 8.04 12.30 -7.64
CA THR A 132 8.17 11.13 -8.51
C THR A 132 6.78 10.69 -8.96
N PRO A 133 6.51 10.59 -10.27
CA PRO A 133 5.18 10.24 -10.78
C PRO A 133 4.81 8.81 -10.42
N LEU A 134 3.51 8.59 -10.19
CA LEU A 134 2.91 7.31 -9.90
C LEU A 134 1.97 6.91 -11.03
N PHE A 135 2.13 5.67 -11.47
CA PHE A 135 1.23 5.00 -12.39
C PHE A 135 0.41 3.94 -11.66
N ASP A 136 -0.66 3.48 -12.29
CA ASP A 136 -1.44 2.37 -11.78
C ASP A 136 -0.55 1.15 -11.48
N ARG A 137 -0.79 0.52 -10.32
CA ARG A 137 -0.01 -0.61 -9.80
C ARG A 137 1.45 -0.27 -9.47
N SER A 138 1.81 1.00 -9.31
CA SER A 138 3.14 1.36 -8.80
C SER A 138 3.37 0.71 -7.43
N ALA A 139 4.44 -0.08 -7.33
CA ALA A 139 4.90 -0.64 -6.08
C ALA A 139 5.68 0.43 -5.31
N LEU A 140 5.19 0.78 -4.13
CA LEU A 140 5.82 1.74 -3.23
C LEU A 140 6.33 1.00 -2.00
N ARG A 141 7.49 1.41 -1.50
CA ARG A 141 7.99 0.92 -0.21
C ARG A 141 8.38 2.09 0.68
N PHE A 142 7.85 2.08 1.89
CA PHE A 142 8.11 3.07 2.94
C PHE A 142 8.76 2.34 4.11
N GLY A 143 10.06 2.52 4.31
CA GLY A 143 10.81 1.63 5.21
C GLY A 143 10.72 0.18 4.76
N ARG A 144 10.10 -0.69 5.57
CA ARG A 144 9.85 -2.11 5.23
C ARG A 144 8.44 -2.40 4.72
N VAL A 145 7.55 -1.40 4.73
CA VAL A 145 6.16 -1.61 4.35
C VAL A 145 6.01 -1.43 2.84
N GLU A 146 5.59 -2.51 2.17
CA GLU A 146 5.28 -2.50 0.74
C GLU A 146 3.79 -2.25 0.52
N VAL A 147 3.49 -1.31 -0.37
CA VAL A 147 2.13 -0.94 -0.73
C VAL A 147 2.01 -0.81 -2.25
N SER A 148 0.85 -1.19 -2.78
CA SER A 148 0.50 -0.97 -4.19
C SER A 148 -0.40 0.23 -4.33
N PHE A 149 -0.01 1.16 -5.20
CA PHE A 149 -0.85 2.30 -5.57
C PHE A 149 -1.84 1.90 -6.66
N LEU A 150 -3.15 2.06 -6.40
CA LEU A 150 -4.21 1.67 -7.33
C LEU A 150 -5.23 2.79 -7.49
N GLN A 151 -5.42 3.27 -8.73
CA GLN A 151 -6.64 4.02 -9.06
C GLN A 151 -7.84 3.07 -9.15
N ALA A 152 -9.05 3.65 -9.27
CA ALA A 152 -10.31 2.91 -9.31
C ALA A 152 -10.28 1.72 -10.27
N ALA A 153 -10.00 1.96 -11.55
CA ALA A 153 -9.99 0.91 -12.57
C ALA A 153 -8.95 -0.19 -12.28
N ALA A 154 -7.77 0.19 -11.79
CA ALA A 154 -6.73 -0.77 -11.42
C ALA A 154 -7.12 -1.61 -10.19
N PHE A 155 -7.84 -1.02 -9.22
CA PHE A 155 -8.36 -1.75 -8.06
C PHE A 155 -9.40 -2.79 -8.46
N GLU A 156 -10.32 -2.46 -9.38
CA GLU A 156 -11.30 -3.42 -9.92
C GLU A 156 -10.60 -4.63 -10.53
N GLN A 157 -9.62 -4.39 -11.40
CA GLN A 157 -8.82 -5.45 -12.01
C GLN A 157 -8.04 -6.26 -10.98
N TYR A 158 -7.50 -5.60 -9.95
CA TYR A 158 -6.77 -6.25 -8.86
C TYR A 158 -7.69 -7.17 -8.05
N VAL A 159 -8.91 -6.74 -7.72
CA VAL A 159 -9.93 -7.56 -7.05
C VAL A 159 -10.28 -8.79 -7.90
N HIS A 160 -10.58 -8.60 -9.18
CA HIS A 160 -10.89 -9.72 -10.08
C HIS A 160 -9.74 -10.73 -10.16
N THR A 161 -8.49 -10.26 -10.28
CA THR A 161 -7.33 -11.15 -10.40
C THR A 161 -7.03 -11.90 -9.10
N ARG A 162 -7.16 -11.25 -7.94
CA ARG A 162 -6.92 -11.87 -6.63
C ARG A 162 -8.02 -12.84 -6.21
N LEU A 163 -9.26 -12.62 -6.63
CA LEU A 163 -10.40 -13.49 -6.31
C LEU A 163 -10.68 -14.54 -7.39
N ALA A 164 -10.13 -14.41 -8.59
CA ALA A 164 -10.20 -15.46 -9.59
C ALA A 164 -9.56 -16.75 -9.04
N PRO A 165 -10.22 -17.91 -9.18
CA PRO A 165 -9.58 -19.17 -8.85
C PRO A 165 -8.28 -19.31 -9.67
N PRO A 166 -7.20 -19.85 -9.09
CA PRO A 166 -5.97 -20.06 -9.84
C PRO A 166 -6.30 -20.84 -11.12
N PRO A 167 -5.71 -20.46 -12.28
CA PRO A 167 -6.01 -21.15 -13.52
C PRO A 167 -5.79 -22.64 -13.30
N ALA A 168 -6.81 -23.45 -13.64
CA ALA A 168 -6.74 -24.89 -13.50
C ALA A 168 -5.46 -25.36 -14.21
N ARG A 169 -4.53 -25.90 -13.43
CA ARG A 169 -3.26 -26.39 -13.96
C ARG A 169 -3.63 -27.56 -14.86
N LEU A 170 -3.56 -27.36 -16.19
CA LEU A 170 -3.72 -28.45 -17.15
C LEU A 170 -2.57 -29.41 -16.92
N THR A 171 -2.78 -30.39 -16.05
CA THR A 171 -1.87 -31.52 -15.90
C THR A 171 -2.05 -32.33 -17.15
N HIS A 172 -1.08 -32.19 -18.07
CA HIS A 172 -0.97 -33.07 -19.21
C HIS A 172 -0.60 -34.45 -18.65
N VAL A 173 -1.60 -35.32 -18.49
CA VAL A 173 -1.36 -36.73 -18.18
C VAL A 173 -1.03 -37.39 -19.51
N GLY A 174 0.25 -37.71 -19.69
CA GLY A 174 0.77 -38.55 -20.77
C GLY A 174 1.07 -39.94 -20.25
#